data_AF-A0A017HPL4-F1
#
_entry.id   AF-A0A017HPL4-F1
#
_cell.length_a   1.000
_cell.length_b   1.000
_cell.length_c   1.000
_cell.angle_alpha   90.00
_cell.angle_beta   90.00
_cell.angle_gamma   90.00
#
_symmetry.space_group_name_H-M   'P 1'
#
loop_
_entity.id
_entity.type
_entity.pdbx_description
1 polymer ?
#
loop_
_entity_poly.entity_id
_entity_poly.type
_entity_poly.pdbx_seq_one_letter_code
_entity_poly.pdbx_strand_id
1 'polypeptide(L)'
;MRNTPQLEKFGLTITQAAYWLDVEPSYLARALDEDEVPQWLRYCLDAMDEEYEEDPEPFQYFRLGAQLRERTWSSETARAAIPVLIAQAEKGEPISYGDLDAELRLRDPSRENAGLLQKYGHPLGIIGEVIEEIRAEALDKTSPVPRTNARMPPLEALVVRGRERLPGKGIDYFLISYLRLLGERAPEDLMHRDQDRRMAVERIHAEIYRWDDWSMLEKLARR
;
A
#
# COMPACT_ATOMS: atom_id res chain seq x y z
N MET A 1 10.38 -15.13 -12.31
CA MET A 1 10.01 -16.54 -12.40
C MET A 1 9.32 -16.71 -13.73
N ARG A 2 9.61 -17.80 -14.45
CA ARG A 2 8.98 -18.08 -15.74
C ARG A 2 7.51 -18.38 -15.45
N ASN A 3 6.59 -17.82 -16.23
CA ASN A 3 5.24 -18.39 -16.29
C ASN A 3 5.40 -19.83 -16.76
N THR A 4 4.89 -20.77 -15.97
CA THR A 4 4.89 -22.17 -16.35
C THR A 4 3.83 -22.34 -17.45
N PRO A 5 4.11 -23.04 -18.57
CA PRO A 5 3.20 -23.14 -19.72
C PRO A 5 1.77 -23.57 -19.38
N GLN A 6 1.58 -24.26 -18.24
CA GLN A 6 0.31 -24.72 -17.71
C GLN A 6 -0.62 -23.58 -17.26
N LEU A 7 -0.08 -22.49 -16.69
CA LEU A 7 -0.88 -21.35 -16.24
C LEU A 7 -1.12 -20.31 -17.34
N GLU A 8 -0.28 -20.30 -18.37
CA GLU A 8 -0.42 -19.39 -19.52
C GLU A 8 -1.75 -19.63 -20.27
N LYS A 9 -2.23 -20.87 -20.32
CA LYS A 9 -3.53 -21.23 -20.91
C LYS A 9 -4.71 -20.51 -20.26
N PHE A 10 -4.61 -20.20 -18.96
CA PHE A 10 -5.65 -19.53 -18.19
C PHE A 10 -5.40 -18.02 -18.04
N GLY A 11 -4.30 -17.49 -18.60
CA GLY A 11 -3.92 -16.09 -18.42
C GLY A 11 -3.57 -15.71 -16.97
N LEU A 12 -3.27 -16.70 -16.11
CA LEU A 12 -3.05 -16.50 -14.68
C LEU A 12 -1.57 -16.40 -14.32
N THR A 13 -1.26 -15.51 -13.39
CA THR A 13 -0.01 -15.53 -12.63
C THR A 13 -0.04 -16.64 -11.57
N ILE A 14 1.13 -17.02 -11.05
CA ILE A 14 1.22 -17.99 -9.94
C ILE A 14 0.42 -17.51 -8.72
N THR A 15 0.46 -16.22 -8.41
CA THR A 15 -0.28 -15.64 -7.29
C THR A 15 -1.80 -15.76 -7.49
N GLN A 16 -2.27 -15.52 -8.71
CA GLN A 16 -3.68 -15.66 -9.08
C GLN A 16 -4.16 -17.11 -9.01
N ALA A 17 -3.37 -18.03 -9.56
CA ALA A 17 -3.67 -19.45 -9.53
C ALA A 17 -3.62 -20.01 -8.09
N ALA A 18 -2.64 -19.59 -7.29
CA ALA A 18 -2.51 -20.00 -5.89
C ALA A 18 -3.73 -19.56 -5.05
N TYR A 19 -4.22 -18.34 -5.29
CA TYR A 19 -5.45 -17.86 -4.67
C TYR A 19 -6.67 -18.71 -5.06
N TRP A 20 -6.85 -19.00 -6.36
CA TRP A 20 -7.95 -19.84 -6.84
C TRP A 20 -7.93 -21.25 -6.26
N LEU A 21 -6.74 -21.80 -6.07
CA LEU A 21 -6.53 -23.15 -5.56
C LEU A 21 -6.45 -23.23 -4.04
N ASP A 22 -6.57 -22.10 -3.34
CA ASP A 22 -6.43 -21.97 -1.89
C ASP A 22 -5.11 -22.59 -1.36
N VAL A 23 -3.99 -22.26 -2.00
CA VAL A 23 -2.65 -22.71 -1.63
C VAL A 23 -1.65 -21.57 -1.54
N GLU A 24 -0.54 -21.80 -0.83
CA GLU A 24 0.56 -20.83 -0.77
C GLU A 24 1.24 -20.64 -2.14
N PRO A 25 1.50 -19.40 -2.61
CA PRO A 25 2.12 -19.16 -3.92
C PRO A 25 3.50 -19.83 -4.07
N SER A 26 4.29 -19.85 -3.00
CA SER A 26 5.60 -20.52 -2.99
C SER A 26 5.49 -22.05 -3.07
N TYR A 27 4.41 -22.61 -2.54
CA TYR A 27 4.10 -24.04 -2.61
C TYR A 27 3.63 -24.42 -4.01
N LEU A 28 2.75 -23.63 -4.62
CA LEU A 28 2.33 -23.82 -6.01
C LEU A 28 3.50 -23.66 -6.99
N ALA A 29 4.35 -22.65 -6.80
CA ALA A 29 5.52 -22.43 -7.63
C ALA A 29 6.46 -23.64 -7.62
N ARG A 30 6.67 -24.27 -6.45
CA ARG A 30 7.49 -25.48 -6.33
C ARG A 30 6.86 -26.67 -7.05
N ALA A 31 5.56 -26.88 -6.87
CA ALA A 31 4.83 -27.97 -7.51
C ALA A 31 4.81 -27.85 -9.05
N LEU A 32 4.80 -26.62 -9.58
CA LEU A 32 4.89 -26.35 -11.02
C LEU A 32 6.30 -26.52 -11.59
N ASP A 33 7.33 -26.54 -10.74
CA ASP A 33 8.75 -26.68 -11.13
C ASP A 33 9.25 -28.13 -11.03
N GLU A 34 8.41 -29.08 -10.60
CA GLU A 34 8.72 -30.51 -10.58
C GLU A 34 8.71 -31.10 -12.00
N ASP A 35 9.59 -32.07 -12.27
CA ASP A 35 9.69 -32.76 -13.57
C ASP A 35 8.36 -33.40 -13.99
N GLU A 36 7.58 -33.87 -13.01
CA GLU A 36 6.21 -34.32 -13.19
C GLU A 36 5.28 -33.50 -12.30
N VAL A 37 4.29 -32.83 -12.92
CA VAL A 37 3.27 -32.08 -12.19
C VAL A 37 2.54 -33.02 -11.21
N PRO A 38 2.55 -32.72 -9.91
CA PRO A 38 1.92 -33.53 -8.88
C PRO A 38 0.45 -33.83 -9.19
N GLN A 39 0.00 -35.03 -8.80
CA GLN A 39 -1.34 -35.51 -9.12
C GLN A 39 -2.46 -34.58 -8.62
N TRP A 40 -2.29 -33.99 -7.42
CA TRP A 40 -3.25 -33.03 -6.87
C TRP A 40 -3.39 -31.78 -7.75
N LEU A 41 -2.26 -31.26 -8.23
CA LEU A 41 -2.24 -30.05 -9.06
C LEU A 41 -2.82 -30.35 -10.44
N ARG A 42 -2.61 -31.56 -10.96
CA ARG A 42 -3.25 -32.01 -12.20
C ARG A 42 -4.77 -32.01 -12.07
N TYR A 43 -5.31 -32.59 -11.00
CA TYR A 43 -6.76 -32.57 -10.75
C TYR A 43 -7.31 -31.14 -10.62
N CYS A 44 -6.59 -30.26 -9.95
CA CYS A 44 -6.97 -28.85 -9.85
C CYS A 44 -6.99 -28.15 -11.21
N LEU A 45 -5.97 -28.35 -12.05
CA LEU A 45 -5.89 -27.75 -13.39
C LEU A 45 -6.94 -28.32 -14.35
N ASP A 46 -7.24 -29.62 -14.25
CA ASP A 46 -8.29 -30.27 -15.05
C ASP A 46 -9.67 -29.73 -14.65
N ALA A 47 -9.93 -29.57 -13.35
CA ALA A 47 -11.17 -28.95 -12.86
C ALA A 47 -11.29 -27.48 -13.28
N MET A 48 -10.18 -26.73 -13.25
CA MET A 48 -10.14 -25.37 -13.81
C MET A 48 -10.44 -25.38 -15.31
N ASP A 49 -9.99 -26.35 -16.09
CA ASP A 49 -10.29 -26.41 -17.53
C ASP A 49 -11.79 -26.64 -17.83
N GLU A 50 -12.50 -27.32 -16.93
CA GLU A 50 -13.92 -27.62 -17.07
C GLU A 50 -14.84 -26.53 -16.50
N GLU A 51 -14.43 -25.86 -15.42
CA GLU A 51 -15.26 -24.92 -14.67
C GLU A 51 -14.81 -23.44 -14.78
N TYR A 52 -13.65 -23.16 -15.39
CA TYR A 52 -13.19 -21.78 -15.59
C TYR A 52 -14.04 -21.07 -16.64
N GLU A 53 -15.03 -20.33 -16.16
CA GLU A 53 -15.54 -19.18 -16.88
C GLU A 53 -14.59 -18.00 -16.61
N GLU A 54 -14.30 -17.21 -17.64
CA GLU A 54 -13.57 -15.95 -17.50
C GLU A 54 -14.48 -14.96 -16.73
N ASP A 55 -14.58 -15.17 -15.41
CA ASP A 55 -15.23 -14.27 -14.49
C ASP A 55 -14.16 -13.27 -14.00
N PRO A 56 -14.28 -11.98 -14.36
CA PRO A 56 -13.35 -10.96 -13.89
C PRO A 56 -13.56 -10.59 -12.40
N GLU A 57 -14.62 -11.08 -11.74
CA GLU A 57 -14.92 -10.74 -10.35
C GLU A 57 -13.98 -11.39 -9.30
N PRO A 58 -13.53 -12.64 -9.38
CA PRO A 58 -12.64 -13.24 -8.37
C PRO A 58 -11.24 -12.60 -8.31
N PHE A 59 -10.76 -12.02 -9.41
CA PHE A 59 -9.50 -11.25 -9.45
C PHE A 59 -9.63 -9.82 -8.93
N GLN A 60 -10.77 -9.48 -8.35
CA GLN A 60 -10.94 -8.27 -7.58
C GLN A 60 -10.01 -8.19 -6.35
N TYR A 61 -9.28 -9.24 -5.98
CA TYR A 61 -8.15 -9.16 -5.05
C TYR A 61 -6.86 -8.56 -5.66
N PHE A 62 -6.81 -8.31 -6.99
CA PHE A 62 -5.88 -7.38 -7.65
C PHE A 62 -6.34 -5.90 -7.55
N ARG A 63 -7.36 -5.59 -6.74
CA ARG A 63 -7.80 -4.20 -6.50
C ARG A 63 -6.83 -3.48 -5.56
N LEU A 64 -5.62 -3.21 -6.05
CA LEU A 64 -4.71 -2.23 -5.46
C LEU A 64 -5.51 -0.99 -5.01
N GLY A 65 -5.41 -0.64 -3.73
CA GLY A 65 -6.15 0.47 -3.13
C GLY A 65 -7.67 0.25 -3.02
N ALA A 66 -8.15 -0.96 -2.76
CA ALA A 66 -9.58 -1.26 -2.60
C ALA A 66 -10.23 -0.45 -1.47
N GLN A 67 -9.51 -0.27 -0.36
CA GLN A 67 -9.93 0.51 0.82
C GLN A 67 -10.23 1.96 0.43
N LEU A 68 -9.49 2.51 -0.53
CA LEU A 68 -9.75 3.84 -1.06
C LEU A 68 -11.05 3.91 -1.85
N ARG A 69 -11.71 2.81 -2.23
CA ARG A 69 -12.97 2.85 -3.02
C ARG A 69 -14.22 2.68 -2.17
N GLU A 70 -14.06 2.38 -0.89
CA GLU A 70 -15.20 2.24 -0.01
C GLU A 70 -15.93 3.59 0.17
N ARG A 71 -17.24 3.51 0.42
CA ARG A 71 -18.11 4.66 0.70
C ARG A 71 -18.17 4.97 2.19
N THR A 72 -17.04 4.84 2.87
CA THR A 72 -16.91 5.23 4.27
C THR A 72 -16.32 6.63 4.34
N TRP A 73 -16.63 7.35 5.43
CA TRP A 73 -16.03 8.65 5.70
C TRP A 73 -14.49 8.59 5.70
N SER A 74 -13.91 7.48 6.18
CA SER A 74 -12.46 7.33 6.28
C SER A 74 -11.81 7.18 4.92
N SER A 75 -12.40 6.38 4.03
CA SER A 75 -11.93 6.22 2.65
C SER A 75 -12.09 7.51 1.84
N GLU A 76 -13.21 8.22 2.00
CA GLU A 76 -13.41 9.54 1.40
C GLU A 76 -12.39 10.57 1.89
N THR A 77 -12.10 10.56 3.19
CA THR A 77 -11.09 11.43 3.79
C THR A 77 -9.69 11.08 3.32
N ALA A 78 -9.36 9.79 3.19
CA ALA A 78 -8.09 9.33 2.65
C ALA A 78 -7.89 9.79 1.20
N ARG A 79 -8.89 9.57 0.32
CA ARG A 79 -8.89 10.03 -1.07
C ARG A 79 -8.68 11.55 -1.16
N ALA A 80 -9.36 12.32 -0.32
CA ALA A 80 -9.25 13.78 -0.30
C ALA A 80 -7.91 14.28 0.28
N ALA A 81 -7.32 13.56 1.23
CA ALA A 81 -6.05 13.91 1.85
C ALA A 81 -4.85 13.64 0.94
N ILE A 82 -4.85 12.58 0.15
CA ILE A 82 -3.75 12.23 -0.77
C ILE A 82 -3.25 13.44 -1.60
N PRO A 83 -4.08 14.17 -2.37
CA PRO A 83 -3.60 15.31 -3.14
C PRO A 83 -3.12 16.49 -2.29
N VAL A 84 -3.61 16.62 -1.04
CA VAL A 84 -3.08 17.62 -0.10
C VAL A 84 -1.67 17.23 0.33
N LEU A 85 -1.47 15.96 0.70
CA LEU A 85 -0.18 15.48 1.19
C LEU A 85 0.88 15.45 0.09
N ILE A 86 0.51 15.08 -1.15
CA ILE A 86 1.43 15.16 -2.30
C ILE A 86 1.91 16.61 -2.49
N ALA A 87 1.00 17.59 -2.47
CA ALA A 87 1.37 19.00 -2.60
C ALA A 87 2.27 19.49 -1.45
N GLN A 88 2.19 18.88 -0.26
CA GLN A 88 3.08 19.18 0.86
C GLN A 88 4.45 18.49 0.72
N ALA A 89 4.47 17.27 0.18
CA ALA A 89 5.71 16.59 -0.18
C ALA A 89 6.51 17.41 -1.20
N GLU A 90 5.86 17.93 -2.23
CA GLU A 90 6.47 18.80 -3.26
C GLU A 90 7.01 20.12 -2.69
N LYS A 91 6.37 20.65 -1.64
CA LYS A 91 6.84 21.87 -0.95
C LYS A 91 7.99 21.60 0.03
N GLY A 92 8.23 20.34 0.40
CA GLY A 92 9.21 20.00 1.43
C GLY A 92 8.75 20.31 2.86
N GLU A 93 7.43 20.38 3.11
CA GLU A 93 6.89 20.80 4.40
C GLU A 93 5.91 19.76 4.98
N PRO A 94 6.00 19.43 6.28
CA PRO A 94 4.97 18.62 6.94
C PRO A 94 3.74 19.48 7.26
N ILE A 95 2.58 18.84 7.43
CA ILE A 95 1.31 19.49 7.75
C ILE A 95 0.79 19.04 9.11
N SER A 96 0.23 19.95 9.91
CA SER A 96 -0.39 19.54 11.17
C SER A 96 -1.75 18.88 10.93
N TYR A 97 -2.22 18.04 11.86
CA TYR A 97 -3.58 17.49 11.78
C TYR A 97 -4.67 18.58 11.68
N GLY A 98 -4.47 19.72 12.35
CA GLY A 98 -5.41 20.84 12.31
C GLY A 98 -5.40 21.56 10.96
N ASP A 99 -4.21 21.73 10.37
CA ASP A 99 -4.07 22.36 9.06
C ASP A 99 -4.58 21.44 7.94
N LEU A 100 -4.38 20.13 8.05
CA LEU A 100 -4.96 19.15 7.14
C LEU A 100 -6.49 19.21 7.18
N ASP A 101 -7.09 19.25 8.37
CA ASP A 101 -8.54 19.41 8.52
C ASP A 101 -9.05 20.71 7.89
N ALA A 102 -8.33 21.82 8.11
CA ALA A 102 -8.67 23.11 7.53
C ALA A 102 -8.61 23.08 5.98
N GLU A 103 -7.58 22.47 5.41
CA GLU A 103 -7.42 22.33 3.96
C GLU A 103 -8.51 21.44 3.35
N LEU A 104 -8.86 20.33 4.02
CA LEU A 104 -9.94 19.45 3.55
C LEU A 104 -11.30 20.14 3.57
N ARG A 105 -11.58 20.95 4.60
CA ARG A 105 -12.81 21.77 4.67
C ARG A 105 -12.82 22.92 3.66
N LEU A 106 -11.66 23.48 3.33
CA LEU A 106 -11.54 24.49 2.28
C LEU A 106 -11.94 23.91 0.91
N ARG A 107 -11.51 22.67 0.63
CA ARG A 107 -11.81 21.96 -0.62
C ARG A 107 -13.24 21.43 -0.69
N ASP A 108 -13.81 21.07 0.46
CA ASP A 108 -15.18 20.59 0.59
C ASP A 108 -15.84 21.22 1.83
N PRO A 109 -16.52 22.38 1.64
CA PRO A 109 -17.17 23.10 2.73
C PRO A 109 -18.31 22.35 3.41
N SER A 110 -18.78 21.23 2.83
CA SER A 110 -19.83 20.40 3.46
C SER A 110 -19.29 19.54 4.62
N ARG A 111 -17.96 19.40 4.74
CA ARG A 111 -17.32 18.67 5.82
C ARG A 111 -17.46 19.43 7.14
N GLU A 112 -18.06 18.78 8.12
CA GLU A 112 -18.07 19.27 9.51
C GLU A 112 -16.66 19.23 10.11
N ASN A 113 -16.42 20.03 11.15
CA ASN A 113 -15.17 20.01 11.89
C ASN A 113 -14.96 18.63 12.53
N ALA A 114 -14.02 17.85 12.00
CA ALA A 114 -13.76 16.52 12.49
C ALA A 114 -13.04 16.56 13.85
N GLY A 115 -12.26 17.60 14.15
CA GLY A 115 -11.47 17.64 15.39
C GLY A 115 -10.30 16.64 15.36
N LEU A 116 -9.23 17.04 16.04
CA LEU A 116 -7.85 16.53 16.02
C LEU A 116 -7.63 14.99 16.05
N LEU A 117 -6.43 14.62 15.59
CA LEU A 117 -5.63 13.36 15.72
C LEU A 117 -6.35 12.01 15.65
N GLN A 118 -7.31 11.74 16.53
CA GLN A 118 -7.98 10.44 16.63
C GLN A 118 -8.84 10.15 15.40
N LYS A 119 -9.58 11.15 14.89
CA LYS A 119 -10.45 10.95 13.72
C LYS A 119 -9.66 10.72 12.43
N TYR A 120 -8.47 11.32 12.30
CA TYR A 120 -7.61 11.14 11.15
C TYR A 120 -6.74 9.87 11.20
N GLY A 121 -6.70 9.16 12.34
CA GLY A 121 -5.90 7.95 12.47
C GLY A 121 -6.24 6.88 11.42
N HIS A 122 -7.53 6.57 11.26
CA HIS A 122 -7.96 5.55 10.31
C HIS A 122 -7.84 6.00 8.83
N PRO A 123 -8.26 7.21 8.42
CA PRO A 123 -7.97 7.72 7.07
C PRO A 123 -6.50 7.68 6.69
N LEU A 124 -5.60 8.09 7.59
CA LEU A 124 -4.16 8.05 7.33
C LEU A 124 -3.62 6.61 7.31
N GLY A 125 -4.17 5.73 8.13
CA GLY A 125 -3.88 4.29 8.09
C GLY A 125 -4.20 3.69 6.72
N ILE A 126 -5.35 4.03 6.12
CA ILE A 126 -5.71 3.60 4.77
C ILE A 126 -4.66 4.04 3.75
N ILE A 127 -4.17 5.28 3.82
CA ILE A 127 -3.10 5.75 2.92
C ILE A 127 -1.84 4.90 3.08
N GLY A 128 -1.41 4.67 4.33
CA GLY A 128 -0.23 3.84 4.62
C GLY A 128 -0.38 2.40 4.11
N GLU A 129 -1.53 1.78 4.32
CA GLU A 129 -1.86 0.44 3.83
C GLU A 129 -1.77 0.35 2.31
N VAL A 130 -2.38 1.30 1.59
CA VAL A 130 -2.30 1.34 0.13
C VAL A 130 -0.86 1.54 -0.37
N ILE A 131 -0.03 2.30 0.34
CA ILE A 131 1.38 2.45 -0.01
C ILE A 131 2.16 1.14 0.21
N GLU A 132 1.87 0.37 1.26
CA GLU A 132 2.44 -0.97 1.46
C GLU A 132 2.03 -1.92 0.32
N GLU A 133 0.75 -1.89 -0.09
CA GLU A 133 0.25 -2.67 -1.23
C GLU A 133 0.98 -2.31 -2.53
N ILE A 134 1.10 -1.00 -2.82
CA ILE A 134 1.84 -0.51 -3.99
C ILE A 134 3.28 -1.02 -3.97
N ARG A 135 3.95 -0.99 -2.81
CA ARG A 135 5.32 -1.48 -2.67
C ARG A 135 5.41 -2.99 -2.91
N ALA A 136 4.50 -3.76 -2.31
CA ALA A 136 4.46 -5.20 -2.47
C ALA A 136 4.23 -5.60 -3.94
N GLU A 137 3.26 -4.97 -4.60
CA GLU A 137 2.95 -5.16 -6.02
C GLU A 137 4.15 -4.81 -6.90
N ALA A 138 4.81 -3.69 -6.65
CA ALA A 138 6.01 -3.30 -7.38
C ALA A 138 7.18 -4.29 -7.21
N LEU A 139 7.17 -5.12 -6.16
CA LEU A 139 8.16 -6.17 -5.94
C LEU A 139 7.84 -7.48 -6.69
N ASP A 140 6.60 -7.67 -7.16
CA ASP A 140 6.21 -8.79 -8.01
C ASP A 140 6.64 -8.53 -9.47
N LYS A 141 7.26 -9.53 -10.12
CA LYS A 141 7.80 -9.39 -11.51
C LYS A 141 6.69 -9.47 -12.54
N THR A 142 5.52 -9.94 -12.14
CA THR A 142 4.34 -10.13 -12.98
C THR A 142 3.34 -8.99 -12.84
N SER A 143 3.47 -8.15 -11.80
CA SER A 143 2.60 -7.00 -11.58
C SER A 143 2.86 -5.87 -12.59
N PRO A 144 1.80 -5.17 -13.05
CA PRO A 144 1.95 -4.00 -13.91
C PRO A 144 2.42 -2.75 -13.14
N VAL A 145 2.52 -2.81 -11.80
CA VAL A 145 3.01 -1.67 -10.99
C VAL A 145 4.50 -1.44 -11.27
N PRO A 146 4.93 -0.22 -11.64
CA PRO A 146 6.33 0.06 -11.92
C PRO A 146 7.23 -0.24 -10.73
N ARG A 147 8.36 -0.91 -10.99
CA ARG A 147 9.39 -1.27 -10.00
C ARG A 147 9.91 -0.10 -9.18
N THR A 148 9.87 1.10 -9.73
CA THR A 148 10.21 2.33 -9.01
C THR A 148 9.40 2.45 -7.73
N ASN A 149 8.10 2.10 -7.75
CA ASN A 149 7.20 2.19 -6.60
C ASN A 149 7.53 1.22 -5.45
N ALA A 150 8.44 0.26 -5.63
CA ALA A 150 8.87 -0.65 -4.57
C ALA A 150 9.53 0.09 -3.38
N ARG A 151 9.89 1.36 -3.57
CA ARG A 151 10.46 2.25 -2.54
C ARG A 151 9.61 3.47 -2.22
N MET A 152 8.32 3.46 -2.58
CA MET A 152 7.42 4.57 -2.28
C MET A 152 7.40 4.84 -0.77
N PRO A 153 7.76 6.06 -0.32
CA PRO A 153 7.80 6.37 1.09
C PRO A 153 6.39 6.57 1.68
N PRO A 154 6.23 6.38 3.01
CA PRO A 154 4.95 6.52 3.70
C PRO A 154 4.52 7.99 3.75
N LEU A 155 3.73 8.43 2.76
CA LEU A 155 3.31 9.82 2.59
C LEU A 155 2.55 10.38 3.81
N GLU A 156 1.79 9.54 4.49
CA GLU A 156 1.03 9.88 5.68
C GLU A 156 1.91 10.30 6.87
N ALA A 157 3.22 10.01 6.82
CA ALA A 157 4.20 10.48 7.80
C ALA A 157 4.38 12.00 7.82
N LEU A 158 3.95 12.71 6.77
CA LEU A 158 3.94 14.18 6.74
C LEU A 158 2.94 14.80 7.71
N VAL A 159 1.95 14.03 8.21
CA VAL A 159 0.93 14.55 9.12
C VAL A 159 1.42 14.49 10.55
N VAL A 160 1.69 15.67 11.13
CA VAL A 160 2.37 15.81 12.41
C VAL A 160 1.52 16.46 13.49
N ARG A 161 1.90 16.22 14.75
CA ARG A 161 1.42 16.98 15.89
C ARG A 161 2.04 18.37 15.87
N GLY A 162 1.22 19.42 15.96
CA GLY A 162 1.66 20.81 15.75
C GLY A 162 2.88 21.23 16.58
N ARG A 163 2.93 20.89 17.87
CA ARG A 163 4.04 21.31 18.76
C ARG A 163 5.31 20.46 18.60
N GLU A 164 5.15 19.18 18.31
CA GLU A 164 6.26 18.21 18.34
C GLU A 164 6.87 17.99 16.95
N ARG A 165 6.16 18.37 15.88
CA ARG A 165 6.45 18.08 14.47
C ARG A 165 6.74 16.61 14.21
N LEU A 166 6.15 15.74 15.02
CA LEU A 166 6.23 14.29 14.88
C LEU A 166 4.85 13.73 14.54
N PRO A 167 4.76 12.71 13.67
CA PRO A 167 3.50 12.03 13.42
C PRO A 167 3.08 11.24 14.66
N GLY A 168 1.78 10.97 14.80
CA GLY A 168 1.25 10.18 15.92
C GLY A 168 1.79 8.75 15.95
N LYS A 169 1.83 8.11 17.12
CA LYS A 169 2.38 6.74 17.29
C LYS A 169 1.65 5.66 16.48
N GLY A 170 0.42 5.90 16.06
CA GLY A 170 -0.35 4.94 15.25
C GLY A 170 0.29 4.63 13.88
N ILE A 171 1.19 5.48 13.40
CA ILE A 171 1.92 5.29 12.14
C ILE A 171 3.18 4.43 12.30
N ASP A 172 3.60 4.10 13.52
CA ASP A 172 4.93 3.51 13.78
C ASP A 172 5.11 2.21 12.98
N TYR A 173 4.04 1.45 12.73
CA TYR A 173 4.05 0.29 11.83
C TYR A 173 4.60 0.61 10.42
N PHE A 174 4.12 1.67 9.77
CA PHE A 174 4.55 2.05 8.42
C PHE A 174 5.98 2.62 8.42
N LEU A 175 6.36 3.37 9.46
CA LEU A 175 7.74 3.86 9.62
C LEU A 175 8.71 2.68 9.75
N ILE A 176 8.37 1.71 10.61
CA ILE A 176 9.16 0.49 10.81
C ILE A 176 9.30 -0.28 9.50
N SER A 177 8.19 -0.52 8.79
CA SER A 177 8.19 -1.22 7.50
C SER A 177 9.13 -0.55 6.50
N TYR A 178 9.02 0.78 6.36
CA TYR A 178 9.85 1.53 5.43
C TYR A 178 11.33 1.57 5.85
N LEU A 179 11.64 1.69 7.14
CA LEU A 179 13.02 1.64 7.62
C LEU A 179 13.66 0.27 7.37
N ARG A 180 12.92 -0.84 7.54
CA ARG A 180 13.41 -2.18 7.15
C ARG A 180 13.74 -2.24 5.67
N LEU A 181 12.88 -1.65 4.83
CA LEU A 181 13.13 -1.55 3.38
C LEU A 181 14.42 -0.79 3.06
N LEU A 182 14.74 0.24 3.84
CA LEU A 182 16.00 1.00 3.74
C LEU A 182 17.22 0.27 4.36
N GLY A 183 17.04 -0.96 4.86
CA GLY A 183 18.11 -1.78 5.44
C GLY A 183 18.38 -1.53 6.92
N GLU A 184 17.49 -0.84 7.63
CA GLU A 184 17.57 -0.69 9.08
C GLU A 184 17.38 -2.05 9.78
N ARG A 185 18.29 -2.39 10.69
CA ARG A 185 18.33 -3.75 11.28
C ARG A 185 17.33 -3.96 12.42
N ALA A 186 17.11 -2.91 13.22
CA ALA A 186 16.19 -2.93 14.37
C ALA A 186 15.37 -1.63 14.44
N PRO A 187 14.53 -1.34 13.43
CA PRO A 187 13.76 -0.10 13.39
C PRO A 187 12.74 0.06 14.53
N GLU A 188 12.34 -1.02 15.18
CA GLU A 188 11.48 -1.03 16.36
C GLU A 188 12.14 -0.30 17.53
N ASP A 189 13.45 -0.49 17.72
CA ASP A 189 14.22 0.15 18.78
C ASP A 189 14.22 1.68 18.63
N LEU A 190 14.20 2.16 17.38
CA LEU A 190 14.13 3.59 17.07
C LEU A 190 12.78 4.20 17.50
N MET A 191 11.70 3.40 17.57
CA MET A 191 10.39 3.90 17.95
C MET A 191 10.24 4.09 19.48
N HIS A 192 11.14 3.49 20.27
CA HIS A 192 11.05 3.53 21.74
C HIS A 192 11.54 4.84 22.36
N ARG A 193 12.49 5.53 21.71
CA ARG A 193 13.10 6.77 22.22
C ARG A 193 12.71 7.93 21.34
N ASP A 194 12.20 9.01 21.94
CA ASP A 194 11.71 10.17 21.19
C ASP A 194 12.77 10.81 20.28
N GLN A 195 14.03 10.83 20.70
CA GLN A 195 15.13 11.35 19.90
C GLN A 195 15.40 10.48 18.67
N ASP A 196 15.49 9.17 18.86
CA ASP A 196 15.77 8.22 17.78
C ASP A 196 14.60 8.18 16.79
N ARG A 197 13.36 8.20 17.31
CA ARG A 197 12.15 8.30 16.51
C ARG A 197 12.12 9.58 15.68
N ARG A 198 12.52 10.72 16.27
CA ARG A 198 12.61 11.99 15.54
C ARG A 198 13.60 11.91 14.39
N MET A 199 14.80 11.37 14.64
CA MET A 199 15.79 11.20 13.58
C MET A 199 15.30 10.27 12.47
N ALA A 200 14.60 9.19 12.83
CA ALA A 200 13.98 8.29 11.85
C ALA A 200 12.91 8.98 11.01
N VAL A 201 12.02 9.76 11.64
CA VAL A 201 10.99 10.55 10.96
C VAL A 201 11.60 11.60 10.02
N GLU A 202 12.63 12.31 10.46
CA GLU A 202 13.32 13.31 9.63
C GLU A 202 13.99 12.67 8.40
N ARG A 203 14.59 11.48 8.55
CA ARG A 203 15.10 10.70 7.42
C ARG A 203 13.99 10.33 6.44
N ILE A 204 12.85 9.85 6.95
CA ILE A 204 11.70 9.46 6.12
C ILE A 204 11.10 10.67 5.40
N HIS A 205 10.96 11.82 6.08
CA HIS A 205 10.53 13.08 5.47
C HIS A 205 11.44 13.47 4.32
N ALA A 206 12.77 13.37 4.49
CA ALA A 206 13.71 13.65 3.42
C ALA A 206 13.52 12.74 2.20
N GLU A 207 13.17 11.46 2.39
CA GLU A 207 12.84 10.55 1.28
C GLU A 207 11.51 10.90 0.61
N ILE A 208 10.49 11.30 1.39
CA ILE A 208 9.21 11.80 0.86
C ILE A 208 9.42 13.02 -0.04
N TYR A 209 10.23 13.99 0.41
CA TYR A 209 10.49 15.22 -0.34
C TYR A 209 11.33 15.03 -1.61
N ARG A 210 12.05 13.90 -1.70
CA ARG A 210 12.84 13.51 -2.88
C ARG A 210 12.07 12.57 -3.81
N TRP A 211 10.85 12.17 -3.44
CA TRP A 211 10.09 11.22 -4.22
C TRP A 211 9.37 11.92 -5.37
N ASP A 212 9.75 11.57 -6.60
CA ASP A 212 9.34 12.31 -7.79
C ASP A 212 8.05 11.81 -8.47
N ASP A 213 7.53 10.62 -8.10
CA ASP A 213 6.38 10.02 -8.80
C ASP A 213 5.31 9.48 -7.84
N TRP A 214 4.33 10.33 -7.52
CA TRP A 214 3.13 9.95 -6.77
C TRP A 214 1.97 9.47 -7.64
N SER A 215 2.18 9.31 -8.96
CA SER A 215 1.08 9.13 -9.91
C SER A 215 0.27 7.86 -9.69
N MET A 216 0.88 6.79 -9.15
CA MET A 216 0.15 5.57 -8.81
C MET A 216 -0.86 5.82 -7.69
N LEU A 217 -0.42 6.40 -6.58
CA LEU A 217 -1.28 6.71 -5.44
C LEU A 217 -2.37 7.73 -5.83
N GLU A 218 -2.02 8.74 -6.63
CA GLU A 218 -2.97 9.73 -7.14
C GLU A 218 -4.04 9.09 -8.04
N LYS A 219 -3.65 8.18 -8.96
CA LYS A 219 -4.59 7.45 -9.81
C LYS A 219 -5.56 6.61 -9.00
N LEU A 220 -5.09 5.97 -7.93
CA LEU A 220 -5.94 5.17 -7.04
C LEU A 220 -6.92 6.05 -6.25
N ALA A 221 -6.49 7.24 -5.82
CA ALA A 221 -7.33 8.17 -5.08
C ALA A 221 -8.46 8.80 -5.92
N ARG A 222 -8.31 8.86 -7.24
CA ARG A 222 -9.29 9.46 -8.17
C ARG A 222 -10.35 8.49 -8.70
N ARG A 223 -10.15 7.19 -8.56
CA ARG A 223 -11.06 6.13 -9.05
C ARG A 223 -12.21 5.91 -8.09
#